data_AF-A0A8S3ANM9-F1
#
_entry.id   AF-A0A8S3ANM9-F1
#
_cell.length_a   1.000
_cell.length_b   1.000
_cell.length_c   1.000
_cell.angle_alpha   90.00
_cell.angle_beta   90.00
_cell.angle_gamma   90.00
#
_symmetry.space_group_name_H-M   'P 1'
#
loop_
_entity.id
_entity.type
_entity.pdbx_description
1 polymer ?
#
loop_
_entity_poly.entity_id
_entity_poly.type
_entity_poly.pdbx_seq_one_letter_code
_entity_poly.pdbx_strand_id
1 'polypeptide(L)'
;ANVSVWDQLCFFTYFIIHSQQLDLFSTLINQFAIFIHSDELDMTSDNFITFAGTAYKYLSYIDHNLENPAYLRLIIQIWGILPLKTTNISFAEPTVRLSAVTILKAALTNLSNLIINMGPTEWPLMKDGLVLLMCIELLSSNRDFEFDSISAFVDDKIKTKPKQEIVHSLFEKLLESQKRIQRSNWTDLLKFISKNKFMCDYLKLSASFDAFFLCTKYILQVSLNDDVAQTRMKQIFNEMISKQKLDVRLSEIVLILKFLRDPLPEDENEKKSTKFIHSMVETSVALQDMIKSYLSKLIIKETDLILLYECFQYYNPILLFNIDKQTYLLKIFNQYEQRSFGFYTKWFRYFLCDNNYVDTTQEWHYFEFLINKWLDKVVEDRGIFRQIMLEIDNLIDQLARAENNKVNNRRLTYFVKNIIDRNFKRGSLCDAIINVGTNVSNKIFIEEFERKFKEEHFLPNINKIKAMQSFNNPLLILAELYQGKEAVILVQHLIEICCDAIEIGHDELLEHILERPSKDTLTYFILFENCFIKISLRQNILDRLKNLWNLWEEKGLQARQIIHWQMFTPSQRFYFYEIWNMVGIYAKKTYKVSKLFDKQYQEMLKMIK
;
A
#
# COMPACT_ATOMS: atom_id res chain seq x y z
N ALA A 1 48.90 -17.93 -31.88
CA ALA A 1 47.99 -18.44 -30.84
C ALA A 1 47.38 -19.73 -31.35
N ASN A 2 47.41 -20.83 -30.59
CA ASN A 2 46.71 -22.05 -30.99
C ASN A 2 45.21 -21.74 -30.99
N VAL A 3 44.62 -21.61 -32.19
CA VAL A 3 43.18 -21.45 -32.36
C VAL A 3 42.55 -22.75 -31.89
N SER A 4 41.65 -22.69 -30.90
CA SER A 4 41.01 -23.90 -30.37
C SER A 4 40.28 -24.61 -31.50
N VAL A 5 40.25 -25.94 -31.48
CA VAL A 5 39.59 -26.71 -32.55
C VAL A 5 38.11 -26.35 -32.68
N TRP A 6 37.49 -25.90 -31.58
CA TRP A 6 36.12 -25.39 -31.54
C TRP A 6 35.97 -24.09 -32.33
N ASP A 7 36.91 -23.16 -32.16
CA ASP A 7 36.90 -21.92 -32.93
C ASP A 7 37.11 -22.20 -34.42
N GLN A 8 37.98 -23.17 -34.76
CA GLN A 8 38.20 -23.59 -36.15
C GLN A 8 36.90 -24.03 -36.83
N LEU A 9 36.03 -24.76 -36.12
CA LEU A 9 34.70 -25.11 -36.63
C LEU A 9 33.87 -23.87 -36.99
N CYS A 10 33.84 -22.86 -36.12
CA CYS A 10 33.20 -21.57 -36.41
C CYS A 10 33.81 -20.89 -37.63
N PHE A 11 35.15 -20.80 -37.68
CA PHE A 11 35.86 -20.15 -38.78
C PHE A 11 35.59 -20.82 -40.12
N PHE A 12 35.69 -22.14 -40.22
CA PHE A 12 35.46 -22.87 -41.46
C PHE A 12 33.99 -22.84 -41.89
N THR A 13 33.06 -22.91 -40.94
CA THR A 13 31.62 -22.78 -41.24
C THR A 13 31.32 -21.38 -41.80
N TYR A 14 31.90 -20.35 -41.18
CA TYR A 14 31.77 -18.98 -41.67
C TYR A 14 32.39 -18.81 -43.06
N PHE A 15 33.57 -19.39 -43.31
CA PHE A 15 34.20 -19.37 -44.63
C PHE A 15 33.31 -20.02 -45.69
N ILE A 16 32.73 -21.19 -45.40
CA ILE A 16 31.79 -21.90 -46.28
C ILE A 16 30.55 -21.04 -46.59
N ILE A 17 29.98 -20.37 -45.59
CA ILE A 17 28.84 -19.48 -45.78
C ILE A 17 29.23 -18.31 -46.68
N HIS A 18 30.38 -17.67 -46.41
CA HIS A 18 30.86 -16.51 -47.14
C HIS A 18 31.26 -16.84 -48.59
N SER A 19 31.85 -18.01 -48.83
CA SER A 19 32.23 -18.50 -50.17
C SER A 19 31.08 -19.18 -50.91
N GLN A 20 29.92 -19.35 -50.27
CA GLN A 20 28.72 -20.04 -50.78
C GLN A 20 28.94 -21.53 -51.15
N GLN A 21 29.96 -22.17 -50.57
CA GLN A 21 30.31 -23.57 -50.84
C GLN A 21 29.61 -24.53 -49.87
N LEU A 22 28.27 -24.43 -49.78
CA LEU A 22 27.47 -25.13 -48.76
C LEU A 22 27.54 -26.65 -48.84
N ASP A 23 27.82 -27.19 -50.02
CA ASP A 23 28.03 -28.62 -50.27
C ASP A 23 29.21 -29.20 -49.48
N LEU A 24 30.24 -28.38 -49.20
CA LEU A 24 31.41 -28.78 -48.42
C LEU A 24 31.10 -28.95 -46.91
N PHE A 25 30.00 -28.37 -46.41
CA PHE A 25 29.68 -28.42 -44.99
C PHE A 25 29.47 -29.85 -44.48
N SER A 26 28.81 -30.69 -45.27
CA SER A 26 28.58 -32.10 -44.93
C SER A 26 29.90 -32.86 -44.70
N THR A 27 30.94 -32.54 -45.48
CA THR A 27 32.26 -33.14 -45.32
C THR A 27 32.95 -32.60 -44.08
N LEU A 28 32.92 -31.28 -43.87
CA LEU A 28 33.48 -30.62 -42.70
C LEU A 28 32.89 -31.19 -41.39
N ILE A 29 31.56 -31.24 -41.29
CA ILE A 29 30.88 -31.63 -40.05
C ILE A 29 31.10 -33.11 -39.73
N ASN A 30 31.18 -33.98 -40.74
CA ASN A 30 31.48 -35.40 -40.56
C ASN A 30 32.93 -35.62 -40.13
N GLN A 31 33.88 -34.91 -40.74
CA GLN A 31 35.29 -34.98 -40.32
C GLN A 31 35.46 -34.49 -38.88
N PHE A 32 34.77 -33.40 -38.52
CA PHE A 32 34.77 -32.87 -37.17
C PHE A 32 34.16 -33.86 -36.17
N ALA A 33 33.03 -34.49 -36.52
CA ALA A 33 32.40 -35.52 -35.69
C ALA A 33 33.35 -36.69 -35.41
N ILE A 34 34.00 -37.22 -36.46
CA ILE A 34 34.97 -38.32 -36.33
C ILE A 34 36.12 -37.91 -35.43
N PHE A 35 36.67 -36.71 -35.63
CA PHE A 35 37.79 -36.19 -34.86
C PHE A 35 37.47 -36.05 -33.36
N ILE A 36 36.29 -35.50 -33.02
CA ILE A 36 35.86 -35.41 -31.60
C ILE A 36 35.76 -36.80 -30.97
N HIS A 37 35.19 -37.77 -31.69
CA HIS A 37 34.97 -39.11 -31.16
C HIS A 37 36.25 -39.95 -31.06
N SER A 38 37.16 -39.83 -32.04
CA SER A 38 38.42 -40.60 -32.05
C SER A 38 39.38 -40.16 -30.94
N ASP A 39 39.36 -38.85 -30.64
CA ASP A 39 40.32 -38.24 -29.73
C ASP A 39 39.72 -38.02 -28.32
N GLU A 40 38.50 -38.51 -28.09
CA GLU A 40 37.73 -38.36 -26.84
C GLU A 40 37.70 -36.91 -26.32
N LEU A 41 37.58 -35.95 -27.24
CA LEU A 41 37.67 -34.52 -26.93
C LEU A 41 36.40 -34.02 -26.26
N ASP A 42 36.46 -33.86 -24.94
CA ASP A 42 35.41 -33.18 -24.17
C ASP A 42 35.55 -31.65 -24.24
N MET A 43 34.42 -30.94 -24.41
CA MET A 43 34.39 -29.48 -24.41
C MET A 43 34.31 -28.93 -22.98
N THR A 44 35.31 -28.16 -22.55
CA THR A 44 35.31 -27.45 -21.27
C THR A 44 34.41 -26.21 -21.33
N SER A 45 34.06 -25.65 -20.16
CA SER A 45 33.24 -24.44 -20.10
C SER A 45 33.92 -23.23 -20.76
N ASP A 46 35.21 -23.02 -20.52
CA ASP A 46 35.97 -21.91 -21.12
C ASP A 46 36.06 -22.03 -22.65
N ASN A 47 36.24 -23.26 -23.16
CA ASN A 47 36.22 -23.52 -24.60
C ASN A 47 34.86 -23.19 -25.20
N PHE A 48 33.77 -23.52 -24.49
CA PHE A 48 32.41 -23.20 -24.93
C PHE A 48 32.13 -21.70 -24.92
N ILE A 49 32.58 -20.98 -23.88
CA ILE A 49 32.47 -19.52 -23.80
C ILE A 49 33.24 -18.87 -24.96
N THR A 50 34.46 -19.34 -25.21
CA THR A 50 35.30 -18.85 -26.31
C THR A 50 34.64 -19.11 -27.66
N PHE A 51 34.19 -20.34 -27.90
CA PHE A 51 33.42 -20.73 -29.09
C PHE A 51 32.21 -19.81 -29.30
N ALA A 52 31.41 -19.57 -28.26
CA ALA A 52 30.22 -18.74 -28.39
C ALA A 52 30.56 -17.26 -28.61
N GLY A 53 31.64 -16.76 -28.01
CA GLY A 53 32.16 -15.42 -28.30
C GLY A 53 32.65 -15.29 -29.75
N THR A 54 33.34 -16.31 -30.25
CA THR A 54 33.78 -16.43 -31.65
C THR A 54 32.56 -16.47 -32.58
N ALA A 55 31.59 -17.33 -32.31
CA ALA A 55 30.33 -17.43 -33.06
C ALA A 55 29.61 -16.08 -33.09
N TYR A 56 29.43 -15.42 -31.95
CA TYR A 56 28.78 -14.12 -31.85
C TYR A 56 29.47 -13.04 -32.68
N LYS A 57 30.81 -12.98 -32.59
CA LYS A 57 31.61 -12.08 -33.41
C LYS A 57 31.38 -12.35 -34.89
N TYR A 58 31.34 -13.61 -35.30
CA TYR A 58 31.11 -13.98 -36.70
C TYR A 58 29.69 -13.72 -37.19
N LEU A 59 28.67 -13.90 -36.34
CA LEU A 59 27.28 -13.55 -36.65
C LEU A 59 27.16 -12.10 -37.10
N SER A 60 27.87 -11.17 -36.45
CA SER A 60 27.83 -9.75 -36.81
C SER A 60 28.28 -9.46 -38.26
N TYR A 61 29.11 -10.30 -38.85
CA TYR A 61 29.56 -10.14 -40.24
C TYR A 61 28.62 -10.79 -41.27
N ILE A 62 27.68 -11.64 -40.83
CA ILE A 62 26.68 -12.31 -41.67
C ILE A 62 25.26 -11.99 -41.22
N ASP A 63 25.05 -10.91 -40.46
CA ASP A 63 23.75 -10.59 -39.85
C ASP A 63 22.65 -10.41 -40.93
N HIS A 64 22.98 -9.79 -42.07
CA HIS A 64 22.12 -9.69 -43.25
C HIS A 64 21.82 -11.05 -43.94
N ASN A 65 22.64 -12.06 -43.67
CA ASN A 65 22.54 -13.40 -44.25
C ASN A 65 21.81 -14.38 -43.31
N LEU A 66 21.52 -14.01 -42.06
CA LEU A 66 20.77 -14.87 -41.11
C LEU A 66 19.30 -15.06 -41.51
N GLU A 67 18.79 -14.25 -42.43
CA GLU A 67 17.48 -14.47 -43.07
C GLU A 67 17.49 -15.68 -44.03
N ASN A 68 18.66 -16.08 -44.53
CA ASN A 68 18.78 -17.23 -45.42
C ASN A 68 18.70 -18.55 -44.62
N PRO A 69 17.66 -19.39 -44.83
CA PRO A 69 17.49 -20.62 -44.08
C PRO A 69 18.66 -21.60 -44.24
N ALA A 70 19.34 -21.62 -45.39
CA ALA A 70 20.44 -22.55 -45.64
C ALA A 70 21.65 -22.27 -44.75
N TYR A 71 22.01 -20.99 -44.58
CA TYR A 71 23.13 -20.59 -43.73
C TYR A 71 22.81 -20.80 -42.26
N LEU A 72 21.59 -20.45 -41.87
CA LEU A 72 21.12 -20.61 -40.50
C LEU A 72 21.06 -22.09 -40.09
N ARG A 73 20.73 -23.02 -41.00
CA ARG A 73 20.86 -24.47 -40.75
C ARG A 73 22.30 -24.86 -40.38
N LEU A 74 23.29 -24.40 -41.15
CA LEU A 74 24.70 -24.73 -40.87
C LEU A 74 25.13 -24.21 -39.49
N ILE A 75 24.73 -22.98 -39.17
CA ILE A 75 25.01 -22.36 -37.88
C ILE A 75 24.37 -23.15 -36.74
N ILE A 76 23.13 -23.60 -36.88
CA ILE A 76 22.47 -24.40 -35.83
C ILE A 76 23.13 -25.79 -35.70
N GLN A 77 23.51 -26.41 -36.81
CA GLN A 77 24.16 -27.73 -36.82
C GLN A 77 25.52 -27.73 -36.13
N ILE A 78 26.32 -26.65 -36.25
CA ILE A 78 27.58 -26.55 -35.50
C ILE A 78 27.39 -26.38 -33.99
N TRP A 79 26.23 -25.88 -33.54
CA TRP A 79 25.87 -25.90 -32.13
C TRP A 79 25.42 -27.29 -31.68
N GLY A 80 24.76 -28.04 -32.57
CA GLY A 80 24.28 -29.40 -32.30
C GLY A 80 25.36 -30.46 -32.21
N ILE A 81 26.51 -30.28 -32.88
CA ILE A 81 27.62 -31.26 -32.84
C ILE A 81 28.49 -31.17 -31.58
N LEU A 82 28.36 -30.09 -30.79
CA LEU A 82 29.26 -29.86 -29.66
C LEU A 82 29.08 -30.92 -28.56
N PRO A 83 30.16 -31.58 -28.08
CA PRO A 83 30.09 -32.60 -27.03
C PRO A 83 29.95 -31.94 -25.65
N LEU A 84 28.80 -31.31 -25.42
CA LEU A 84 28.51 -30.56 -24.20
C LEU A 84 27.76 -31.40 -23.17
N LYS A 85 28.38 -31.58 -22.01
CA LYS A 85 27.70 -31.99 -20.77
C LYS A 85 27.03 -30.79 -20.14
N THR A 86 25.86 -30.95 -19.52
CA THR A 86 25.11 -29.87 -18.86
C THR A 86 25.93 -29.14 -17.79
N THR A 87 26.89 -29.83 -17.16
CA THR A 87 27.85 -29.28 -16.19
C THR A 87 28.81 -28.26 -16.78
N ASN A 88 29.06 -28.32 -18.09
CA ASN A 88 30.07 -27.51 -18.77
C ASN A 88 29.46 -26.26 -19.41
N ILE A 89 28.13 -26.12 -19.41
CA ILE A 89 27.43 -25.01 -20.05
C ILE A 89 27.32 -23.82 -19.08
N SER A 90 27.97 -22.71 -19.44
CA SER A 90 27.87 -21.45 -18.71
C SER A 90 26.65 -20.63 -19.14
N PHE A 91 25.47 -21.03 -18.68
CA PHE A 91 24.17 -20.39 -18.98
C PHE A 91 24.07 -18.90 -18.59
N ALA A 92 24.89 -18.44 -17.65
CA ALA A 92 24.90 -17.05 -17.18
C ALA A 92 25.84 -16.14 -17.99
N GLU A 93 26.73 -16.73 -18.81
CA GLU A 93 27.74 -15.97 -19.53
C GLU A 93 27.10 -15.08 -20.62
N PRO A 94 27.35 -13.76 -20.62
CA PRO A 94 26.68 -12.84 -21.54
C PRO A 94 26.89 -13.18 -23.03
N THR A 95 28.10 -13.57 -23.43
CA THR A 95 28.44 -13.88 -24.82
C THR A 95 27.73 -15.14 -25.32
N VAL A 96 27.71 -16.20 -24.50
CA VAL A 96 26.96 -17.44 -24.75
C VAL A 96 25.49 -17.14 -24.98
N ARG A 97 24.90 -16.37 -24.06
CA ARG A 97 23.48 -16.00 -24.13
C ARG A 97 23.17 -15.14 -25.36
N LEU A 98 23.96 -14.11 -25.62
CA LEU A 98 23.77 -13.21 -26.76
C LEU A 98 23.83 -13.98 -28.09
N SER A 99 24.84 -14.85 -28.25
CA SER A 99 24.94 -15.69 -29.44
C SER A 99 23.73 -16.61 -29.58
N ALA A 100 23.35 -17.28 -28.49
CA ALA A 100 22.25 -18.25 -28.54
C ALA A 100 20.91 -17.58 -28.86
N VAL A 101 20.60 -16.45 -28.22
CA VAL A 101 19.35 -15.70 -28.44
C VAL A 101 19.28 -15.12 -29.85
N THR A 102 20.38 -14.57 -30.39
CA THR A 102 20.41 -14.06 -31.77
C THR A 102 20.11 -15.16 -32.79
N ILE A 103 20.80 -16.30 -32.67
CA ILE A 103 20.58 -17.45 -33.56
C ILE A 103 19.15 -17.98 -33.40
N LEU A 104 18.69 -18.17 -32.16
CA LEU A 104 17.37 -18.70 -31.86
C LEU A 104 16.26 -17.79 -32.39
N LYS A 105 16.40 -16.47 -32.27
CA LYS A 105 15.44 -15.51 -32.80
C LYS A 105 15.29 -15.66 -34.32
N ALA A 106 16.41 -15.64 -35.05
CA ALA A 106 16.40 -15.86 -36.49
C ALA A 106 15.82 -17.25 -36.84
N ALA A 107 16.13 -18.27 -36.03
CA ALA A 107 15.67 -19.63 -36.23
C ALA A 107 14.16 -19.76 -36.09
N LEU A 108 13.60 -19.17 -35.04
CA LEU A 108 12.16 -19.24 -34.77
C LEU A 108 11.35 -18.41 -35.76
N THR A 109 11.88 -17.29 -36.27
CA THR A 109 11.23 -16.52 -37.35
C THR A 109 11.13 -17.31 -38.66
N ASN A 110 12.08 -18.21 -38.92
CA ASN A 110 12.16 -18.99 -40.16
C ASN A 110 11.97 -20.51 -39.95
N LEU A 111 11.41 -20.94 -38.81
CA LEU A 111 11.45 -22.33 -38.35
C LEU A 111 10.82 -23.30 -39.37
N SER A 112 9.66 -22.92 -39.91
CA SER A 112 9.00 -23.65 -40.99
C SER A 112 9.93 -23.90 -42.18
N ASN A 113 10.60 -22.87 -42.68
CA ASN A 113 11.52 -22.98 -43.82
C ASN A 113 12.79 -23.76 -43.46
N LEU A 114 13.27 -23.67 -42.22
CA LEU A 114 14.44 -24.40 -41.76
C LEU A 114 14.23 -25.91 -41.74
N ILE A 115 13.01 -26.36 -41.42
CA ILE A 115 12.70 -27.78 -41.26
C ILE A 115 12.18 -28.39 -42.57
N ILE A 116 11.59 -27.59 -43.47
CA ILE A 116 11.12 -28.07 -44.78
C ILE A 116 12.27 -28.70 -45.56
N ASN A 117 12.06 -29.94 -46.02
CA ASN A 117 13.01 -30.75 -46.79
C ASN A 117 14.33 -31.09 -46.07
N MET A 118 14.36 -31.08 -44.74
CA MET A 118 15.53 -31.54 -43.99
C MET A 118 15.70 -33.07 -44.10
N GLY A 119 16.90 -33.51 -44.45
CA GLY A 119 17.22 -34.93 -44.58
C GLY A 119 17.32 -35.65 -43.23
N PRO A 120 17.18 -36.99 -43.20
CA PRO A 120 17.29 -37.78 -41.96
C PRO A 120 18.68 -37.71 -41.32
N THR A 121 19.72 -37.43 -42.11
CA THR A 121 21.11 -37.28 -41.63
C THR A 121 21.39 -35.91 -41.00
N GLU A 122 20.69 -34.87 -41.47
CA GLU A 122 20.86 -33.48 -41.01
C GLU A 122 20.03 -33.16 -39.77
N TRP A 123 18.88 -33.84 -39.65
CA TRP A 123 17.90 -33.60 -38.60
C TRP A 123 18.45 -33.73 -37.17
N PRO A 124 19.25 -34.77 -36.80
CA PRO A 124 19.77 -34.91 -35.45
C PRO A 124 20.57 -33.68 -34.99
N LEU A 125 21.52 -33.22 -35.81
CA LEU A 125 22.35 -32.05 -35.51
C LEU A 125 21.51 -30.76 -35.42
N MET A 126 20.54 -30.60 -36.33
CA MET A 126 19.64 -29.45 -36.28
C MET A 126 18.81 -29.44 -34.99
N LYS A 127 18.21 -30.58 -34.64
CA LYS A 127 17.39 -30.75 -33.43
C LYS A 127 18.22 -30.48 -32.18
N ASP A 128 19.40 -31.08 -32.06
CA ASP A 128 20.28 -30.92 -30.89
C ASP A 128 20.81 -29.49 -30.75
N GLY A 129 21.07 -28.82 -31.88
CA GLY A 129 21.43 -27.41 -31.93
C GLY A 129 20.30 -26.51 -31.43
N LEU A 130 19.09 -26.68 -31.96
CA LEU A 130 17.91 -25.94 -31.48
C LEU A 130 17.64 -26.18 -29.99
N VAL A 131 17.73 -27.43 -29.54
CA VAL A 131 17.58 -27.80 -28.12
C VAL A 131 18.60 -27.08 -27.25
N LEU A 132 19.88 -27.07 -27.65
CA LEU A 132 20.92 -26.37 -26.90
C LEU A 132 20.65 -24.86 -26.80
N LEU A 133 20.27 -24.23 -27.91
CA LEU A 133 19.95 -22.81 -27.97
C LEU A 133 18.75 -22.46 -27.05
N MET A 134 17.70 -23.27 -27.11
CA MET A 134 16.52 -23.12 -26.24
C MET A 134 16.86 -23.36 -24.76
N CYS A 135 17.68 -24.36 -24.43
CA CYS A 135 18.17 -24.58 -23.07
C CYS A 135 18.91 -23.34 -22.54
N ILE A 136 19.76 -22.73 -23.37
CA ILE A 136 20.53 -21.54 -22.98
C ILE A 136 19.61 -20.36 -22.69
N GLU A 137 18.65 -20.11 -23.57
CA GLU A 137 17.70 -19.01 -23.41
C GLU A 137 16.86 -19.19 -22.13
N LEU A 138 16.27 -20.38 -21.93
CA LEU A 138 15.38 -20.68 -20.80
C LEU A 138 16.07 -20.66 -19.43
N LEU A 139 17.33 -21.09 -19.36
CA LEU A 139 18.09 -21.15 -18.12
C LEU A 139 18.90 -19.87 -17.85
N SER A 140 18.87 -18.90 -18.77
CA SER A 140 19.55 -17.63 -18.56
C SER A 140 18.84 -16.77 -17.51
N SER A 141 19.62 -16.13 -16.64
CA SER A 141 19.09 -15.36 -15.50
C SER A 141 18.59 -13.96 -15.85
N ASN A 142 18.84 -13.46 -17.07
CA ASN A 142 18.60 -12.06 -17.41
C ASN A 142 17.28 -11.87 -18.17
N ARG A 143 16.41 -10.99 -17.65
CA ARG A 143 15.06 -10.74 -18.19
C ARG A 143 15.01 -9.67 -19.28
N ASP A 144 16.14 -9.04 -19.60
CA ASP A 144 16.22 -7.83 -20.43
C ASP A 144 15.96 -8.04 -21.94
N PHE A 145 15.71 -9.27 -22.41
CA PHE A 145 15.40 -9.53 -23.81
C PHE A 145 13.89 -9.58 -24.04
N GLU A 146 13.38 -8.67 -24.87
CA GLU A 146 11.97 -8.57 -25.30
C GLU A 146 11.49 -9.75 -26.16
N PHE A 147 12.39 -10.62 -26.63
CA PHE A 147 12.03 -11.74 -27.50
C PHE A 147 11.48 -12.92 -26.70
N ASP A 148 10.19 -13.21 -26.86
CA ASP A 148 9.54 -14.39 -26.30
C ASP A 148 9.69 -15.61 -27.24
N SER A 149 10.79 -16.35 -27.04
CA SER A 149 11.12 -17.55 -27.79
C SER A 149 10.05 -18.64 -27.70
N ILE A 150 9.38 -18.75 -26.55
CA ILE A 150 8.37 -19.79 -26.31
C ILE A 150 7.14 -19.52 -27.14
N SER A 151 6.60 -18.30 -27.08
CA SER A 151 5.43 -17.93 -27.88
C SER A 151 5.70 -18.09 -29.38
N ALA A 152 6.86 -17.62 -29.87
CA ALA A 152 7.26 -17.79 -31.27
C ALA A 152 7.33 -19.28 -31.68
N PHE A 153 7.85 -20.16 -30.83
CA PHE A 153 7.89 -21.60 -31.09
C PHE A 153 6.49 -22.24 -31.05
N VAL A 154 5.66 -21.88 -30.06
CA VAL A 154 4.30 -22.42 -29.90
C VAL A 154 3.43 -22.08 -31.11
N ASP A 155 3.48 -20.83 -31.57
CA ASP A 155 2.62 -20.28 -32.63
C ASP A 155 3.04 -20.69 -34.06
N ASP A 156 4.27 -21.19 -34.25
CA ASP A 156 4.77 -21.56 -35.58
C ASP A 156 3.97 -22.72 -36.22
N LYS A 157 3.87 -22.70 -37.55
CA LYS A 157 3.03 -23.63 -38.34
C LYS A 157 3.68 -24.98 -38.67
N ILE A 158 4.86 -25.31 -38.14
CA ILE A 158 5.50 -26.60 -38.41
C ILE A 158 4.64 -27.79 -38.00
N LYS A 159 4.87 -28.93 -38.67
CA LYS A 159 4.26 -30.20 -38.32
C LYS A 159 4.52 -30.54 -36.84
N THR A 160 3.54 -31.15 -36.20
CA THR A 160 3.59 -31.50 -34.77
C THR A 160 4.74 -32.44 -34.41
N LYS A 161 5.13 -33.38 -35.29
CA LYS A 161 6.18 -34.35 -34.99
C LYS A 161 7.57 -33.71 -34.72
N PRO A 162 8.11 -32.83 -35.59
CA PRO A 162 9.33 -32.07 -35.28
C PRO A 162 9.26 -31.30 -33.95
N LYS A 163 8.13 -30.64 -33.65
CA LYS A 163 7.93 -29.95 -32.34
C LYS A 163 8.06 -30.92 -31.17
N GLN A 164 7.39 -32.07 -31.26
CA GLN A 164 7.40 -33.10 -30.22
C GLN A 164 8.82 -33.62 -29.95
N GLU A 165 9.61 -33.85 -31.01
CA GLU A 165 10.99 -34.32 -30.87
C GLU A 165 11.92 -33.28 -30.24
N ILE A 166 11.84 -32.02 -30.68
CA ILE A 166 12.60 -30.90 -30.08
C ILE A 166 12.24 -30.74 -28.61
N VAL A 167 10.94 -30.63 -28.29
CA VAL A 167 10.47 -30.40 -26.92
C VAL A 167 10.85 -31.57 -26.02
N HIS A 168 10.73 -32.81 -26.47
CA HIS A 168 11.11 -33.96 -25.67
C HIS A 168 12.61 -33.95 -25.32
N SER A 169 13.49 -33.76 -26.30
CA SER A 169 14.94 -33.66 -26.07
C SER A 169 15.32 -32.44 -25.23
N LEU A 170 14.58 -31.33 -25.37
CA LEU A 170 14.74 -30.14 -24.53
C LEU A 170 14.45 -30.44 -23.06
N PHE A 171 13.35 -31.13 -22.75
CA PHE A 171 13.00 -31.45 -21.38
C PHE A 171 13.96 -32.45 -20.72
N GLU A 172 14.47 -33.44 -21.46
CA GLU A 172 15.52 -34.34 -20.98
C GLU A 172 16.77 -33.54 -20.56
N LYS A 173 17.24 -32.64 -21.44
CA LYS A 173 18.44 -31.83 -21.18
C LYS A 173 18.24 -30.79 -20.07
N LEU A 174 17.03 -30.22 -19.96
CA LEU A 174 16.66 -29.34 -18.86
C LEU A 174 16.66 -30.07 -17.51
N LEU A 175 16.13 -31.30 -17.44
CA LEU A 175 16.16 -32.12 -16.23
C LEU A 175 17.58 -32.47 -15.80
N GLU A 176 18.45 -32.84 -16.76
CA GLU A 176 19.86 -33.11 -16.51
C GLU A 176 20.61 -31.90 -15.94
N SER A 177 20.23 -30.68 -16.34
CA SER A 177 20.84 -29.45 -15.82
C SER A 177 20.56 -29.22 -14.34
N GLN A 178 19.47 -29.80 -13.80
CA GLN A 178 18.95 -29.55 -12.45
C GLN A 178 18.71 -28.07 -12.12
N LYS A 179 18.64 -27.20 -13.14
CA LYS A 179 18.36 -25.77 -12.99
C LYS A 179 16.87 -25.48 -13.15
N ARG A 180 16.43 -24.42 -12.47
CA ARG A 180 15.04 -23.96 -12.51
C ARG A 180 14.87 -22.87 -13.56
N ILE A 181 13.74 -22.91 -14.26
CA ILE A 181 13.36 -21.94 -15.28
C ILE A 181 12.58 -20.80 -14.61
N GLN A 182 13.06 -19.58 -14.79
CA GLN A 182 12.55 -18.40 -14.06
C GLN A 182 11.24 -17.83 -14.63
N ARG A 183 11.00 -18.02 -15.94
CA ARG A 183 9.75 -17.61 -16.60
C ARG A 183 8.67 -18.68 -16.34
N SER A 184 7.38 -18.37 -16.45
CA SER A 184 6.29 -19.36 -16.28
C SER A 184 5.75 -19.90 -17.61
N ASN A 185 5.90 -19.15 -18.70
CA ASN A 185 5.39 -19.50 -20.04
C ASN A 185 6.04 -20.75 -20.67
N TRP A 186 7.21 -21.21 -20.19
CA TRP A 186 7.81 -22.48 -20.68
C TRP A 186 6.86 -23.67 -20.51
N THR A 187 5.92 -23.59 -19.57
CA THR A 187 4.91 -24.64 -19.34
C THR A 187 4.03 -24.87 -20.58
N ASP A 188 3.89 -23.89 -21.48
CA ASP A 188 3.18 -24.06 -22.75
C ASP A 188 3.83 -25.07 -23.69
N LEU A 189 5.14 -25.30 -23.57
CA LEU A 189 5.84 -26.33 -24.33
C LEU A 189 5.35 -27.74 -23.98
N LEU A 190 4.80 -27.95 -22.77
CA LEU A 190 4.30 -29.25 -22.33
C LEU A 190 3.18 -29.78 -23.24
N LYS A 191 2.44 -28.91 -23.94
CA LYS A 191 1.42 -29.31 -24.93
C LYS A 191 1.97 -30.19 -26.05
N PHE A 192 3.28 -30.11 -26.32
CA PHE A 192 3.96 -30.90 -27.35
C PHE A 192 4.65 -32.15 -26.80
N ILE A 193 4.55 -32.45 -25.51
CA ILE A 193 5.06 -33.73 -25.00
C ILE A 193 4.02 -34.81 -25.28
N SER A 194 4.45 -35.92 -25.89
CA SER A 194 3.57 -37.07 -26.08
C SER A 194 3.15 -37.66 -24.74
N LYS A 195 1.89 -38.07 -24.60
CA LYS A 195 1.32 -38.63 -23.36
C LYS A 195 2.21 -39.67 -22.67
N ASN A 196 2.81 -40.58 -23.43
CA ASN A 196 3.63 -41.67 -22.90
C ASN A 196 5.04 -41.25 -22.44
N LYS A 197 5.43 -39.98 -22.66
CA LYS A 197 6.75 -39.41 -22.35
C LYS A 197 6.69 -38.32 -21.27
N PHE A 198 5.52 -38.11 -20.67
CA PHE A 198 5.39 -37.18 -19.55
C PHE A 198 6.08 -37.74 -18.31
N MET A 199 6.84 -36.89 -17.62
CA MET A 199 7.55 -37.24 -16.40
C MET A 199 7.14 -36.29 -15.27
N CYS A 200 6.87 -36.83 -14.08
CA CYS A 200 6.59 -36.02 -12.89
C CYS A 200 7.78 -35.11 -12.52
N ASP A 201 9.01 -35.53 -12.85
CA ASP A 201 10.21 -34.77 -12.52
C ASP A 201 10.29 -33.41 -13.23
N TYR A 202 9.52 -33.16 -14.30
CA TYR A 202 9.41 -31.82 -14.92
C TYR A 202 8.98 -30.74 -13.93
N LEU A 203 8.24 -31.10 -12.88
CA LEU A 203 7.88 -30.18 -11.80
C LEU A 203 9.10 -29.52 -11.15
N LYS A 204 10.24 -30.23 -11.08
CA LYS A 204 11.50 -29.73 -10.48
C LYS A 204 12.12 -28.55 -11.24
N LEU A 205 11.68 -28.30 -12.48
CA LEU A 205 12.13 -27.17 -13.29
C LEU A 205 11.46 -25.85 -12.87
N SER A 206 10.39 -25.91 -12.07
CA SER A 206 9.62 -24.72 -11.69
C SER A 206 10.40 -23.83 -10.70
N ALA A 207 10.45 -22.52 -10.97
CA ALA A 207 10.98 -21.52 -10.04
C ALA A 207 9.91 -20.82 -9.19
N SER A 208 8.63 -20.91 -9.57
CA SER A 208 7.48 -20.26 -8.90
C SER A 208 6.32 -21.23 -8.69
N PHE A 209 5.40 -20.87 -7.79
CA PHE A 209 4.18 -21.65 -7.56
C PHE A 209 3.28 -21.67 -8.80
N ASP A 210 3.17 -20.56 -9.52
CA ASP A 210 2.43 -20.47 -10.78
C ASP A 210 2.89 -21.50 -11.81
N ALA A 211 4.21 -21.53 -12.11
CA ALA A 211 4.78 -22.49 -13.05
C ALA A 211 4.59 -23.95 -12.56
N PHE A 212 4.71 -24.17 -11.25
CA PHE A 212 4.50 -25.49 -10.64
C PHE A 212 3.05 -25.97 -10.81
N PHE A 213 2.07 -25.11 -10.53
CA PHE A 213 0.64 -25.44 -10.67
C PHE A 213 0.25 -25.66 -12.13
N LEU A 214 0.74 -24.82 -13.05
CA LEU A 214 0.53 -25.00 -14.49
C LEU A 214 1.13 -26.33 -14.98
N CYS A 215 2.38 -26.63 -14.62
CA CYS A 215 3.02 -27.90 -14.96
C CYS A 215 2.25 -29.10 -14.37
N THR A 216 1.78 -28.99 -13.13
CA THR A 216 0.95 -30.02 -12.49
C THR A 216 -0.35 -30.26 -13.27
N LYS A 217 -1.04 -29.20 -13.71
CA LYS A 217 -2.24 -29.31 -14.54
C LYS A 217 -1.96 -30.09 -15.83
N TYR A 218 -0.88 -29.80 -16.54
CA TYR A 218 -0.51 -30.52 -17.77
C TYR A 218 -0.22 -32.01 -17.52
N ILE A 219 0.51 -32.32 -16.45
CA ILE A 219 0.79 -33.73 -16.10
C ILE A 219 -0.53 -34.46 -15.78
N LEU A 220 -1.42 -33.84 -15.00
CA LEU A 220 -2.71 -34.44 -14.64
C LEU A 220 -3.66 -34.63 -15.83
N GLN A 221 -3.61 -33.78 -16.86
CA GLN A 221 -4.36 -34.02 -18.10
C GLN A 221 -3.98 -35.34 -18.78
N VAL A 222 -2.77 -35.86 -18.51
CA VAL A 222 -2.26 -37.11 -19.07
C VAL A 222 -2.38 -38.27 -18.09
N SER A 223 -2.22 -38.01 -16.78
CA SER A 223 -2.14 -39.04 -15.73
C SER A 223 -3.21 -38.90 -14.63
N LEU A 224 -4.41 -38.39 -14.97
CA LEU A 224 -5.42 -37.96 -14.00
C LEU A 224 -5.81 -39.05 -12.98
N ASN A 225 -5.82 -40.32 -13.40
CA ASN A 225 -6.24 -41.45 -12.57
C ASN A 225 -5.05 -42.32 -12.10
N ASP A 226 -3.81 -41.83 -12.22
CA ASP A 226 -2.62 -42.54 -11.78
C ASP A 226 -2.24 -42.11 -10.35
N ASP A 227 -2.62 -42.92 -9.38
CA ASP A 227 -2.32 -42.69 -7.95
C ASP A 227 -0.81 -42.66 -7.66
N VAL A 228 -0.01 -43.39 -8.43
CA VAL A 228 1.45 -43.40 -8.27
C VAL A 228 2.03 -42.06 -8.73
N ALA A 229 1.59 -41.56 -9.89
CA ALA A 229 1.97 -40.25 -10.39
C ALA A 229 1.54 -39.14 -9.41
N GLN A 230 0.29 -39.18 -8.95
CA GLN A 230 -0.24 -38.25 -7.95
C GLN A 230 0.57 -38.23 -6.64
N THR A 231 0.91 -39.41 -6.12
CA THR A 231 1.76 -39.54 -4.93
C THR A 231 3.14 -38.97 -5.17
N ARG A 232 3.73 -39.22 -6.34
CA ARG A 232 5.03 -38.68 -6.73
C ARG A 232 5.02 -37.16 -6.86
N MET A 233 3.97 -36.57 -7.44
CA MET A 233 3.82 -35.11 -7.54
C MET A 233 3.76 -34.46 -6.15
N LYS A 234 2.99 -35.02 -5.21
CA LYS A 234 2.93 -34.56 -3.81
C LYS A 234 4.30 -34.63 -3.12
N GLN A 235 5.07 -35.70 -3.36
CA GLN A 235 6.43 -35.83 -2.83
C GLN A 235 7.36 -34.75 -3.39
N ILE A 236 7.33 -34.51 -4.71
CA ILE A 236 8.16 -33.47 -5.35
C ILE A 236 7.80 -32.08 -4.82
N PHE A 237 6.50 -31.79 -4.66
CA PHE A 237 6.04 -30.52 -4.08
C PHE A 237 6.64 -30.28 -2.69
N ASN A 238 6.51 -31.27 -1.79
CA ASN A 238 7.05 -31.19 -0.44
C ASN A 238 8.59 -31.11 -0.44
N GLU A 239 9.27 -31.82 -1.35
CA GLU A 239 10.73 -31.73 -1.51
C GLU A 239 11.15 -30.32 -1.93
N MET A 240 10.47 -29.73 -2.92
CA MET A 240 10.77 -28.39 -3.42
C MET A 240 10.55 -27.32 -2.36
N ILE A 241 9.50 -27.44 -1.56
CA ILE A 241 9.25 -26.56 -0.42
C ILE A 241 10.34 -26.74 0.66
N SER A 242 10.59 -27.98 1.09
CA SER A 242 11.51 -28.25 2.21
C SER A 242 12.94 -27.83 1.90
N LYS A 243 13.35 -27.91 0.63
CA LYS A 243 14.66 -27.44 0.15
C LYS A 243 14.67 -25.96 -0.24
N GLN A 244 13.60 -25.20 0.05
CA GLN A 244 13.43 -23.78 -0.31
C GLN A 244 13.68 -23.51 -1.81
N LYS A 245 13.31 -24.46 -2.66
CA LYS A 245 13.38 -24.33 -4.13
C LYS A 245 12.17 -23.58 -4.70
N LEU A 246 11.11 -23.40 -3.91
CA LEU A 246 10.04 -22.45 -4.17
C LEU A 246 10.13 -21.38 -3.09
N ASP A 247 10.30 -20.12 -3.50
CA ASP A 247 10.40 -19.00 -2.57
C ASP A 247 9.00 -18.60 -2.09
N VAL A 248 8.85 -18.30 -0.81
CA VAL A 248 7.58 -17.82 -0.25
C VAL A 248 7.72 -16.37 0.15
N ARG A 249 6.95 -15.54 -0.54
CA ARG A 249 6.78 -14.11 -0.29
C ARG A 249 5.29 -13.80 -0.16
N LEU A 250 4.96 -12.60 0.32
CA LEU A 250 3.56 -12.16 0.40
C LEU A 250 2.82 -12.31 -0.95
N SER A 251 3.43 -11.97 -2.07
CA SER A 251 2.83 -12.14 -3.41
C SER A 251 2.51 -13.59 -3.74
N GLU A 252 3.39 -14.53 -3.38
CA GLU A 252 3.18 -15.96 -3.59
C GLU A 252 2.09 -16.51 -2.66
N ILE A 253 2.03 -16.02 -1.41
CA ILE A 253 0.96 -16.38 -0.48
C ILE A 253 -0.39 -15.92 -1.04
N VAL A 254 -0.49 -14.67 -1.52
CA VAL A 254 -1.71 -14.16 -2.18
C VAL A 254 -2.07 -15.04 -3.38
N LEU A 255 -1.10 -15.41 -4.23
CA LEU A 255 -1.33 -16.27 -5.39
C LEU A 255 -1.90 -17.64 -4.99
N ILE A 256 -1.31 -18.29 -3.97
CA ILE A 256 -1.78 -19.58 -3.45
C ILE A 256 -3.20 -19.44 -2.89
N LEU A 257 -3.46 -18.42 -2.06
CA LEU A 257 -4.76 -18.18 -1.44
C LEU A 257 -5.85 -17.90 -2.48
N LYS A 258 -5.51 -17.11 -3.50
CA LYS A 258 -6.40 -16.83 -4.64
C LYS A 258 -6.72 -18.11 -5.41
N PHE A 259 -5.71 -18.90 -5.73
CA PHE A 259 -5.89 -20.19 -6.41
C PHE A 259 -6.80 -21.16 -5.64
N LEU A 260 -6.69 -21.18 -4.30
CA LEU A 260 -7.56 -21.99 -3.44
C LEU A 260 -9.01 -21.49 -3.37
N ARG A 261 -9.25 -20.18 -3.53
CA ARG A 261 -10.59 -19.59 -3.49
C ARG A 261 -11.29 -19.62 -4.84
N ASP A 262 -10.55 -19.50 -5.94
CA ASP A 262 -11.12 -19.39 -7.28
C ASP A 262 -12.09 -20.55 -7.55
N PRO A 263 -13.27 -20.27 -8.13
CA PRO A 263 -14.27 -21.29 -8.39
C PRO A 263 -13.67 -22.38 -9.28
N LEU A 264 -14.04 -23.63 -8.99
CA LEU A 264 -13.59 -24.75 -9.81
C LEU A 264 -14.08 -24.58 -11.25
N PRO A 265 -13.23 -24.87 -12.24
CA PRO A 265 -13.63 -24.79 -13.65
C PRO A 265 -14.76 -25.75 -13.98
N GLU A 266 -15.53 -25.42 -15.03
CA GLU A 266 -16.67 -26.23 -15.47
C GLU A 266 -16.25 -27.55 -16.13
N ASP A 267 -15.09 -27.56 -16.81
CA ASP A 267 -14.53 -28.77 -17.41
C ASP A 267 -14.16 -29.80 -16.33
N GLU A 268 -14.72 -31.01 -16.41
CA GLU A 268 -14.55 -32.03 -15.38
C GLU A 268 -13.10 -32.51 -15.20
N ASN A 269 -12.27 -32.50 -16.26
CA ASN A 269 -10.86 -32.88 -16.14
C ASN A 269 -10.04 -31.77 -15.50
N GLU A 270 -10.30 -30.51 -15.88
CA GLU A 270 -9.66 -29.36 -15.26
C GLU A 270 -10.09 -29.20 -13.78
N LYS A 271 -11.35 -29.49 -13.48
CA LYS A 271 -11.92 -29.50 -12.12
C LYS A 271 -11.23 -30.53 -11.25
N LYS A 272 -11.05 -31.77 -11.73
CA LYS A 272 -10.30 -32.81 -11.01
C LYS A 272 -8.85 -32.41 -10.78
N SER A 273 -8.19 -31.84 -11.80
CA SER A 273 -6.82 -31.37 -11.69
C SER A 273 -6.66 -30.26 -10.65
N THR A 274 -7.59 -29.30 -10.66
CA THR A 274 -7.62 -28.17 -9.70
C THR A 274 -7.88 -28.68 -8.28
N LYS A 275 -8.84 -29.60 -8.08
CA LYS A 275 -9.10 -30.24 -6.78
C LYS A 275 -7.88 -31.00 -6.25
N PHE A 276 -7.12 -31.66 -7.12
CA PHE A 276 -5.89 -32.34 -6.71
C PHE A 276 -4.83 -31.34 -6.23
N ILE A 277 -4.63 -30.24 -6.96
CA ILE A 277 -3.69 -29.19 -6.56
C ILE A 277 -4.14 -28.55 -5.24
N HIS A 278 -5.44 -28.26 -5.08
CA HIS A 278 -6.01 -27.79 -3.80
C HIS A 278 -5.65 -28.75 -2.67
N SER A 279 -5.96 -30.04 -2.81
CA SER A 279 -5.63 -31.07 -1.82
C SER A 279 -4.13 -31.14 -1.52
N MET A 280 -3.27 -31.04 -2.53
CA MET A 280 -1.82 -31.06 -2.37
C MET A 280 -1.31 -29.86 -1.56
N VAL A 281 -1.85 -28.66 -1.81
CA VAL A 281 -1.52 -27.44 -1.07
C VAL A 281 -2.06 -27.52 0.37
N GLU A 282 -3.32 -27.90 0.54
CA GLU A 282 -4.00 -28.02 1.84
C GLU A 282 -3.34 -29.02 2.77
N THR A 283 -2.84 -30.14 2.24
CA THR A 283 -2.22 -31.22 3.02
C THR A 283 -0.70 -31.07 3.21
N SER A 284 -0.07 -30.05 2.62
CA SER A 284 1.37 -29.84 2.74
C SER A 284 1.75 -29.16 4.06
N VAL A 285 2.12 -29.96 5.05
CA VAL A 285 2.67 -29.47 6.34
C VAL A 285 3.92 -28.60 6.12
N ALA A 286 4.78 -28.98 5.17
CA ALA A 286 6.00 -28.23 4.86
C ALA A 286 5.69 -26.82 4.33
N LEU A 287 4.65 -26.67 3.50
CA LEU A 287 4.19 -25.35 3.04
C LEU A 287 3.63 -24.52 4.20
N GLN A 288 2.79 -25.13 5.03
CA GLN A 288 2.21 -24.47 6.20
C GLN A 288 3.28 -23.94 7.15
N ASP A 289 4.28 -24.77 7.48
CA ASP A 289 5.39 -24.38 8.34
C ASP A 289 6.24 -23.27 7.71
N MET A 290 6.49 -23.35 6.40
CA MET A 290 7.27 -22.33 5.68
C MET A 290 6.55 -20.98 5.65
N ILE A 291 5.25 -20.95 5.33
CA ILE A 291 4.42 -19.74 5.34
C ILE A 291 4.35 -19.16 6.76
N LYS A 292 4.08 -20.00 7.76
CA LYS A 292 4.03 -19.59 9.17
C LYS A 292 5.36 -19.01 9.63
N SER A 293 6.48 -19.67 9.30
CA SER A 293 7.84 -19.20 9.61
C SER A 293 8.14 -17.86 8.92
N TYR A 294 7.80 -17.72 7.64
CA TYR A 294 7.99 -16.48 6.88
C TYR A 294 7.23 -15.31 7.52
N LEU A 295 5.92 -15.45 7.72
CA LEU A 295 5.10 -14.42 8.36
C LEU A 295 5.51 -14.17 9.82
N SER A 296 6.02 -15.19 10.53
CA SER A 296 6.55 -15.00 11.89
C SER A 296 7.80 -14.09 11.93
N LYS A 297 8.56 -14.01 10.85
CA LYS A 297 9.78 -13.20 10.75
C LYS A 297 9.59 -11.92 9.95
N LEU A 298 8.47 -11.82 9.23
CA LEU A 298 8.20 -10.69 8.35
C LEU A 298 8.03 -9.40 9.15
N ILE A 299 8.83 -8.42 8.77
CA ILE A 299 8.69 -7.03 9.18
C ILE A 299 7.81 -6.35 8.14
N ILE A 300 6.58 -6.01 8.53
CA ILE A 300 5.59 -5.43 7.60
C ILE A 300 5.93 -3.97 7.35
N LYS A 301 6.17 -3.59 6.10
CA LYS A 301 6.31 -2.20 5.68
C LYS A 301 4.98 -1.65 5.18
N GLU A 302 4.93 -0.33 4.97
CA GLU A 302 3.75 0.35 4.42
C GLU A 302 3.31 -0.24 3.06
N THR A 303 4.25 -0.62 2.21
CA THR A 303 3.99 -1.24 0.90
C THR A 303 3.39 -2.64 0.99
N ASP A 304 3.59 -3.32 2.12
CA ASP A 304 3.18 -4.71 2.30
C ASP A 304 1.72 -4.82 2.80
N LEU A 305 1.16 -3.72 3.32
CA LEU A 305 -0.19 -3.70 3.90
C LEU A 305 -1.29 -4.10 2.90
N ILE A 306 -1.13 -3.75 1.62
CA ILE A 306 -2.10 -4.12 0.58
C ILE A 306 -2.10 -5.62 0.33
N LEU A 307 -0.92 -6.23 0.16
CA LEU A 307 -0.79 -7.68 -0.04
C LEU A 307 -1.24 -8.44 1.21
N LEU A 308 -0.95 -7.92 2.40
CA LEU A 308 -1.42 -8.51 3.64
C LEU A 308 -2.94 -8.43 3.79
N TYR A 309 -3.54 -7.30 3.41
CA TYR A 309 -5.00 -7.16 3.38
C TYR A 309 -5.61 -8.16 2.40
N GLU A 310 -5.06 -8.27 1.20
CA GLU A 310 -5.45 -9.30 0.22
C GLU A 310 -5.37 -10.69 0.83
N CYS A 311 -4.25 -11.07 1.49
CA CYS A 311 -4.14 -12.35 2.19
C CYS A 311 -5.31 -12.61 3.14
N PHE A 312 -5.69 -11.61 3.95
CA PHE A 312 -6.77 -11.75 4.93
C PHE A 312 -8.19 -11.68 4.36
N GLN A 313 -8.38 -11.22 3.12
CA GLN A 313 -9.66 -11.38 2.42
C GLN A 313 -9.96 -12.85 2.10
N TYR A 314 -8.93 -13.70 2.04
CA TYR A 314 -9.04 -15.16 1.85
C TYR A 314 -9.03 -15.88 3.21
N TYR A 315 -9.92 -15.50 4.13
CA TYR A 315 -9.89 -15.94 5.53
C TYR A 315 -9.96 -17.47 5.72
N ASN A 316 -10.80 -18.20 4.96
CA ASN A 316 -10.86 -19.65 5.09
C ASN A 316 -9.56 -20.34 4.65
N PRO A 317 -8.97 -19.99 3.49
CA PRO A 317 -7.66 -20.50 3.10
C PRO A 317 -6.50 -20.10 4.02
N ILE A 318 -6.50 -18.92 4.64
CA ILE A 318 -5.37 -18.51 5.51
C ILE A 318 -5.35 -19.27 6.84
N LEU A 319 -6.52 -19.73 7.32
CA LEU A 319 -6.61 -20.59 8.49
C LEU A 319 -5.92 -21.94 8.29
N LEU A 320 -5.82 -22.44 7.04
CA LEU A 320 -5.07 -23.66 6.72
C LEU A 320 -3.60 -23.57 7.12
N PHE A 321 -3.07 -22.35 7.22
CA PHE A 321 -1.68 -22.09 7.60
C PHE A 321 -1.52 -21.79 9.11
N ASN A 322 -2.56 -22.00 9.92
CA ASN A 322 -2.59 -21.72 11.36
C ASN A 322 -2.24 -20.25 11.69
N ILE A 323 -2.68 -19.33 10.84
CA ILE A 323 -2.51 -17.89 11.06
C ILE A 323 -3.85 -17.32 11.54
N ASP A 324 -3.91 -17.03 12.83
CA ASP A 324 -5.01 -16.24 13.37
C ASP A 324 -4.84 -14.76 12.97
N LYS A 325 -5.78 -14.26 12.16
CA LYS A 325 -5.78 -12.87 11.65
C LYS A 325 -5.65 -11.87 12.79
N GLN A 326 -6.36 -12.08 13.90
CA GLN A 326 -6.39 -11.12 15.00
C GLN A 326 -5.03 -11.03 15.70
N THR A 327 -4.48 -12.18 16.09
CA THR A 327 -3.16 -12.32 16.71
C THR A 327 -2.06 -11.77 15.81
N TYR A 328 -2.16 -12.00 14.50
CA TYR A 328 -1.17 -11.51 13.55
C TYR A 328 -1.23 -9.98 13.36
N LEU A 329 -2.42 -9.39 13.21
CA LEU A 329 -2.55 -7.93 13.13
C LEU A 329 -2.06 -7.24 14.41
N LEU A 330 -2.28 -7.83 15.58
CA LEU A 330 -1.73 -7.32 16.84
C LEU A 330 -0.22 -7.33 16.87
N LYS A 331 0.37 -8.44 16.42
CA LYS A 331 1.82 -8.56 16.35
C LYS A 331 2.41 -7.45 15.49
N ILE A 332 1.76 -7.09 14.38
CA ILE A 332 2.22 -5.99 13.50
C ILE A 332 2.22 -4.64 14.21
N PHE A 333 1.21 -4.36 15.05
CA PHE A 333 1.17 -3.16 15.87
C PHE A 333 2.22 -3.13 16.99
N ASN A 334 2.57 -4.31 17.52
CA ASN A 334 3.53 -4.44 18.61
C ASN A 334 4.98 -4.54 18.14
N GLN A 335 5.22 -4.75 16.84
CA GLN A 335 6.56 -4.65 16.25
C GLN A 335 7.05 -3.20 16.39
N TYR A 336 8.09 -3.02 17.22
CA TYR A 336 8.63 -1.72 17.61
C TYR A 336 9.41 -1.11 16.44
N GLU A 337 8.70 -0.47 15.53
CA GLU A 337 9.25 0.34 14.45
C GLU A 337 8.58 1.70 14.44
N GLN A 338 9.32 2.76 14.10
CA GLN A 338 8.75 4.07 13.81
C GLN A 338 7.83 3.95 12.60
N ARG A 339 6.54 3.77 12.83
CA ARG A 339 5.52 3.71 11.79
C ARG A 339 5.25 5.11 11.25
N SER A 340 5.13 5.26 9.94
CA SER A 340 4.78 6.52 9.30
C SER A 340 3.29 6.84 9.47
N PHE A 341 2.91 8.10 9.26
CA PHE A 341 1.51 8.47 9.06
C PHE A 341 0.85 7.69 7.90
N GLY A 342 1.59 7.46 6.80
CA GLY A 342 1.13 6.66 5.66
C GLY A 342 0.80 5.21 6.02
N PHE A 343 1.58 4.62 6.94
CA PHE A 343 1.30 3.30 7.48
C PHE A 343 -0.04 3.26 8.23
N TYR A 344 -0.28 4.18 9.18
CA TYR A 344 -1.50 4.18 9.98
C TYR A 344 -2.77 4.45 9.16
N THR A 345 -2.69 5.35 8.17
CA THR A 345 -3.84 5.64 7.28
C THR A 345 -4.16 4.48 6.36
N LYS A 346 -3.15 3.83 5.75
CA LYS A 346 -3.36 2.60 4.97
C LYS A 346 -3.88 1.47 5.83
N TRP A 347 -3.34 1.30 7.03
CA TRP A 347 -3.81 0.28 7.96
C TRP A 347 -5.29 0.51 8.31
N PHE A 348 -5.67 1.75 8.63
CA PHE A 348 -7.05 2.13 8.90
C PHE A 348 -7.96 1.77 7.71
N ARG A 349 -7.57 2.20 6.50
CA ARG A 349 -8.33 1.93 5.29
C ARG A 349 -8.53 0.45 5.01
N TYR A 350 -7.49 -0.37 5.18
CA TYR A 350 -7.57 -1.78 4.83
C TYR A 350 -8.25 -2.63 5.93
N PHE A 351 -7.96 -2.37 7.21
CA PHE A 351 -8.39 -3.27 8.28
C PHE A 351 -9.55 -2.73 9.12
N LEU A 352 -9.80 -1.41 9.11
CA LEU A 352 -10.95 -0.81 9.80
C LEU A 352 -12.07 -0.44 8.83
N CYS A 353 -11.78 -0.16 7.56
CA CYS A 353 -12.80 0.08 6.54
C CYS A 353 -13.07 -1.17 5.68
N ASP A 354 -13.00 -2.38 6.28
CA ASP A 354 -13.21 -3.63 5.54
C ASP A 354 -14.67 -3.75 5.05
N ASN A 355 -14.85 -3.70 3.73
CA ASN A 355 -16.16 -3.75 3.06
C ASN A 355 -16.89 -5.10 3.26
N ASN A 356 -16.18 -6.14 3.70
CA ASN A 356 -16.75 -7.47 3.93
C ASN A 356 -17.31 -7.65 5.36
N TYR A 357 -17.41 -6.57 6.14
CA TYR A 357 -17.94 -6.62 7.49
C TYR A 357 -19.39 -7.13 7.52
N VAL A 358 -19.65 -8.14 8.36
CA VAL A 358 -20.99 -8.65 8.65
C VAL A 358 -21.31 -8.30 10.09
N ASP A 359 -22.45 -7.63 10.33
CA ASP A 359 -22.84 -7.17 11.66
C ASP A 359 -23.21 -8.33 12.59
N THR A 360 -22.17 -8.92 13.16
CA THR A 360 -22.23 -9.97 14.17
C THR A 360 -21.53 -9.49 15.43
N THR A 361 -21.91 -10.04 16.59
CA THR A 361 -21.27 -9.71 17.87
C THR A 361 -19.75 -9.95 17.83
N GLN A 362 -19.31 -11.00 17.14
CA GLN A 362 -17.89 -11.35 17.03
C GLN A 362 -17.11 -10.32 16.20
N GLU A 363 -17.64 -9.93 15.03
CA GLU A 363 -17.01 -8.91 14.18
C GLU A 363 -17.02 -7.52 14.87
N TRP A 364 -18.06 -7.19 15.63
CA TRP A 364 -18.06 -5.98 16.44
C TRP A 364 -16.93 -5.95 17.46
N HIS A 365 -16.77 -7.01 18.27
CA HIS A 365 -15.68 -7.08 19.24
C HIS A 365 -14.31 -7.03 18.58
N TYR A 366 -14.19 -7.63 17.40
CA TYR A 366 -12.96 -7.55 16.62
C TYR A 366 -12.64 -6.13 16.16
N PHE A 367 -13.63 -5.42 15.60
CA PHE A 367 -13.48 -4.02 15.24
C PHE A 367 -13.10 -3.16 16.45
N GLU A 368 -13.83 -3.29 17.55
CA GLU A 368 -13.60 -2.56 18.80
C GLU A 368 -12.17 -2.76 19.32
N PHE A 369 -11.72 -4.01 19.27
CA PHE A 369 -10.37 -4.35 19.66
C PHE A 369 -9.31 -3.70 18.76
N LEU A 370 -9.47 -3.82 17.45
CA LEU A 370 -8.54 -3.28 16.46
C LEU A 370 -8.47 -1.74 16.50
N ILE A 371 -9.63 -1.06 16.56
CA ILE A 371 -9.65 0.41 16.59
C ILE A 371 -9.00 0.94 17.86
N ASN A 372 -9.23 0.31 19.01
CA ASN A 372 -8.60 0.74 20.26
C ASN A 372 -7.08 0.58 20.19
N LYS A 373 -6.57 -0.53 19.65
CA LYS A 373 -5.12 -0.72 19.47
C LYS A 373 -4.52 0.27 18.49
N TRP A 374 -5.20 0.54 17.38
CA TRP A 374 -4.78 1.55 16.44
C TRP A 374 -4.73 2.94 17.11
N LEU A 375 -5.79 3.31 17.84
CA LEU A 375 -5.88 4.59 18.54
C LEU A 375 -4.80 4.74 19.61
N ASP A 376 -4.56 3.73 20.44
CA ASP A 376 -3.53 3.75 21.46
C ASP A 376 -2.15 4.02 20.82
N LYS A 377 -1.86 3.38 19.69
CA LYS A 377 -0.60 3.57 18.95
C LYS A 377 -0.47 4.93 18.27
N VAL A 378 -1.53 5.40 17.62
CA VAL A 378 -1.51 6.74 17.01
C VAL A 378 -1.32 7.82 18.07
N VAL A 379 -1.92 7.66 19.25
CA VAL A 379 -1.86 8.63 20.34
C VAL A 379 -0.52 8.59 21.11
N GLU A 380 0.27 7.52 21.03
CA GLU A 380 1.64 7.50 21.58
C GLU A 380 2.53 8.57 20.89
N ASP A 381 2.41 8.77 19.58
CA ASP A 381 3.19 9.74 18.80
C ASP A 381 2.45 11.08 18.61
N ARG A 382 3.07 12.21 18.97
CA ARG A 382 2.44 13.54 18.86
C ARG A 382 2.31 14.00 17.42
N GLY A 383 3.34 13.77 16.61
CA GLY A 383 3.37 14.18 15.21
C GLY A 383 2.37 13.41 14.37
N ILE A 384 2.31 12.09 14.56
CA ILE A 384 1.37 11.22 13.82
C ILE A 384 -0.07 11.53 14.20
N PHE A 385 -0.38 11.64 15.50
CA PHE A 385 -1.74 11.97 15.94
C PHE A 385 -2.23 13.30 15.34
N ARG A 386 -1.40 14.34 15.35
CA ARG A 386 -1.77 15.63 14.75
C ARG A 386 -2.05 15.49 13.25
N GLN A 387 -1.24 14.73 12.52
CA GLN A 387 -1.47 14.47 11.10
C GLN A 387 -2.76 13.67 10.87
N ILE A 388 -3.07 12.69 11.73
CA ILE A 388 -4.33 11.94 11.69
C ILE A 388 -5.53 12.86 11.95
N MET A 389 -5.44 13.77 12.90
CA MET A 389 -6.52 14.71 13.20
C MET A 389 -6.78 15.69 12.04
N LEU A 390 -5.74 16.11 11.31
CA LEU A 390 -5.90 16.90 10.08
C LEU A 390 -6.62 16.15 8.94
N GLU A 391 -6.57 14.83 8.95
CA GLU A 391 -7.19 13.94 7.96
C GLU A 391 -8.44 13.24 8.49
N ILE A 392 -8.96 13.68 9.64
CA ILE A 392 -10.03 12.96 10.35
C ILE A 392 -11.32 12.89 9.53
N ASP A 393 -11.68 13.97 8.83
CA ASP A 393 -12.85 14.00 7.94
C ASP A 393 -12.72 12.93 6.85
N ASN A 394 -11.52 12.78 6.29
CA ASN A 394 -11.24 11.83 5.21
C ASN A 394 -11.30 10.38 5.73
N LEU A 395 -10.83 10.13 6.96
CA LEU A 395 -10.93 8.82 7.62
C LEU A 395 -12.38 8.48 7.99
N ILE A 396 -13.14 9.46 8.48
CA ILE A 396 -14.58 9.33 8.76
C ILE A 396 -15.33 8.99 7.47
N ASP A 397 -15.05 9.70 6.38
CA ASP A 397 -15.67 9.46 5.08
C ASP A 397 -15.32 8.07 4.52
N GLN A 398 -14.08 7.62 4.67
CA GLN A 398 -13.66 6.28 4.26
C GLN A 398 -14.39 5.20 5.04
N LEU A 399 -14.51 5.35 6.36
CA LEU A 399 -15.24 4.41 7.21
C LEU A 399 -16.74 4.42 6.87
N ALA A 400 -17.32 5.59 6.63
CA ALA A 400 -18.73 5.72 6.24
C ALA A 400 -19.03 5.09 4.86
N ARG A 401 -18.11 5.21 3.89
CA ARG A 401 -18.26 4.63 2.54
C ARG A 401 -18.12 3.11 2.49
N ALA A 402 -17.40 2.53 3.44
CA ALA A 402 -17.20 1.09 3.52
C ALA A 402 -18.45 0.31 3.98
N GLU A 403 -19.51 1.00 4.42
CA GLU A 403 -20.65 0.39 5.10
C GLU A 403 -22.00 0.58 4.36
N ASN A 404 -22.69 -0.52 4.07
CA ASN A 404 -24.02 -0.53 3.45
C ASN A 404 -25.13 -0.08 4.45
N ASN A 405 -25.46 1.21 4.40
CA ASN A 405 -26.65 1.97 4.84
C ASN A 405 -27.50 1.64 6.11
N LYS A 406 -27.29 0.58 6.91
CA LYS A 406 -28.11 0.35 8.14
C LYS A 406 -27.38 -0.04 9.42
N VAL A 407 -26.12 -0.47 9.35
CA VAL A 407 -25.23 -0.73 10.52
C VAL A 407 -24.40 0.53 10.89
N ASN A 408 -24.61 1.59 10.08
CA ASN A 408 -23.70 2.68 9.71
C ASN A 408 -23.33 3.70 10.79
N ASN A 409 -24.02 3.75 11.91
CA ASN A 409 -23.70 4.74 12.94
C ASN A 409 -22.85 4.17 14.06
N ARG A 410 -22.85 2.85 14.30
CA ARG A 410 -22.23 2.32 15.51
C ARG A 410 -20.70 2.38 15.47
N ARG A 411 -20.09 1.90 14.39
CA ARG A 411 -18.62 1.89 14.20
C ARG A 411 -18.07 3.29 14.04
N LEU A 412 -18.75 4.10 13.23
CA LEU A 412 -18.42 5.51 13.03
C LEU A 412 -18.50 6.31 14.34
N THR A 413 -19.64 6.23 15.04
CA THR A 413 -19.81 6.92 16.33
C THR A 413 -18.79 6.41 17.36
N TYR A 414 -18.50 5.11 17.38
CA TYR A 414 -17.50 4.55 18.28
C TYR A 414 -16.10 5.10 18.00
N PHE A 415 -15.69 5.13 16.73
CA PHE A 415 -14.41 5.71 16.32
C PHE A 415 -14.31 7.18 16.73
N VAL A 416 -15.31 7.99 16.34
CA VAL A 416 -15.36 9.43 16.63
C VAL A 416 -15.30 9.69 18.14
N LYS A 417 -16.12 8.97 18.93
CA LYS A 417 -16.09 9.07 20.40
C LYS A 417 -14.72 8.78 20.97
N ASN A 418 -14.11 7.67 20.55
CA ASN A 418 -12.88 7.18 21.13
C ASN A 418 -11.64 7.99 20.74
N ILE A 419 -11.62 8.59 19.55
CA ILE A 419 -10.53 9.49 19.15
C ILE A 419 -10.63 10.83 19.86
N ILE A 420 -11.85 11.36 20.03
CA ILE A 420 -12.10 12.59 20.80
C ILE A 420 -11.75 12.38 22.27
N ASP A 421 -12.20 11.27 22.88
CA ASP A 421 -11.87 10.92 24.26
C ASP A 421 -10.35 10.89 24.49
N ARG A 422 -9.59 10.30 23.56
CA ARG A 422 -8.13 10.27 23.65
C ARG A 422 -7.48 11.63 23.40
N ASN A 423 -8.06 12.46 22.54
CA ASN A 423 -7.61 13.83 22.31
C ASN A 423 -7.67 14.66 23.62
N PHE A 424 -8.82 14.63 24.30
CA PHE A 424 -9.01 15.33 25.58
C PHE A 424 -8.16 14.74 26.72
N LYS A 425 -8.00 13.41 26.79
CA LYS A 425 -7.14 12.77 27.81
C LYS A 425 -5.65 13.10 27.67
N ARG A 426 -5.18 13.48 26.49
CA ARG A 426 -3.75 13.64 26.19
C ARG A 426 -3.16 14.96 26.70
N GLY A 427 -3.97 15.99 26.86
CA GLY A 427 -3.46 17.33 27.10
C GLY A 427 -4.50 18.31 27.64
N SER A 428 -4.17 19.58 27.54
CA SER A 428 -5.07 20.66 27.92
C SER A 428 -6.21 20.83 26.90
N LEU A 429 -7.24 21.60 27.26
CA LEU A 429 -8.27 22.04 26.30
C LEU A 429 -7.66 22.71 25.07
N CYS A 430 -6.59 23.50 25.25
CA CYS A 430 -5.86 24.13 24.15
C CYS A 430 -5.31 23.08 23.19
N ASP A 431 -4.62 22.07 23.71
CA ASP A 431 -4.03 21.00 22.90
C ASP A 431 -5.12 20.24 22.14
N ALA A 432 -6.23 19.92 22.80
CA ALA A 432 -7.36 19.22 22.18
C ALA A 432 -7.93 20.00 21.00
N ILE A 433 -8.11 21.32 21.14
CA ILE A 433 -8.63 22.18 20.06
C ILE A 433 -7.61 22.37 18.95
N ILE A 434 -6.34 22.63 19.28
CA ILE A 434 -5.26 22.81 18.30
C ILE A 434 -5.05 21.54 17.47
N ASN A 435 -5.18 20.36 18.07
CA ASN A 435 -5.07 19.08 17.36
C ASN A 435 -6.15 18.92 16.30
N VAL A 436 -7.38 19.37 16.55
CA VAL A 436 -8.47 19.34 15.57
C VAL A 436 -8.16 20.26 14.38
N GLY A 437 -7.55 21.42 14.64
CA GLY A 437 -7.18 22.37 13.60
C GLY A 437 -8.38 23.03 12.92
N THR A 438 -8.15 23.64 11.76
CA THR A 438 -9.16 24.47 11.06
C THR A 438 -10.04 23.71 10.07
N ASN A 439 -9.72 22.45 9.76
CA ASN A 439 -10.23 21.78 8.55
C ASN A 439 -11.38 20.81 8.82
N VAL A 440 -11.69 20.53 10.09
CA VAL A 440 -12.70 19.55 10.46
C VAL A 440 -14.09 20.14 10.27
N SER A 441 -14.85 19.53 9.38
CA SER A 441 -16.18 19.93 8.95
C SER A 441 -17.22 18.82 9.16
N ASN A 442 -16.78 17.60 9.49
CA ASN A 442 -17.70 16.50 9.70
C ASN A 442 -18.62 16.76 10.91
N LYS A 443 -19.93 16.77 10.64
CA LYS A 443 -20.96 17.11 11.62
C LYS A 443 -20.96 16.19 12.84
N ILE A 444 -20.79 14.87 12.65
CA ILE A 444 -20.80 13.89 13.75
C ILE A 444 -19.61 14.14 14.68
N PHE A 445 -18.45 14.45 14.10
CA PHE A 445 -17.27 14.80 14.88
C PHE A 445 -17.48 16.08 15.69
N ILE A 446 -18.00 17.14 15.08
CA ILE A 446 -18.24 18.42 15.75
C ILE A 446 -19.24 18.27 16.90
N GLU A 447 -20.37 17.60 16.67
CA GLU A 447 -21.39 17.36 17.70
C GLU A 447 -20.84 16.55 18.88
N GLU A 448 -20.03 15.53 18.60
CA GLU A 448 -19.42 14.69 19.63
C GLU A 448 -18.32 15.44 20.40
N PHE A 449 -17.54 16.29 19.70
CA PHE A 449 -16.52 17.14 20.31
C PHE A 449 -17.16 18.18 21.23
N GLU A 450 -18.24 18.81 20.79
CA GLU A 450 -19.05 19.72 21.59
C GLU A 450 -19.58 19.03 22.84
N ARG A 451 -20.19 17.83 22.70
CA ARG A 451 -20.70 17.06 23.83
C ARG A 451 -19.60 16.82 24.85
N LYS A 452 -18.42 16.38 24.39
CA LYS A 452 -17.28 16.10 25.25
C LYS A 452 -16.72 17.34 25.93
N PHE A 453 -16.58 18.44 25.20
CA PHE A 453 -16.20 19.75 25.74
C PHE A 453 -17.18 20.21 26.83
N LYS A 454 -18.49 20.06 26.58
CA LYS A 454 -19.54 20.39 27.57
C LYS A 454 -19.33 19.62 28.87
N GLU A 455 -19.12 18.31 28.77
CA GLU A 455 -18.96 17.42 29.91
C GLU A 455 -17.67 17.65 30.71
N GLU A 456 -16.52 17.80 30.04
CA GLU A 456 -15.22 17.81 30.73
C GLU A 456 -14.72 19.22 31.10
N HIS A 457 -15.12 20.26 30.36
CA HIS A 457 -14.56 21.61 30.55
C HIS A 457 -15.60 22.67 30.88
N PHE A 458 -16.77 22.66 30.23
CA PHE A 458 -17.75 23.73 30.43
C PHE A 458 -18.63 23.50 31.67
N LEU A 459 -19.36 22.38 31.77
CA LEU A 459 -20.25 22.10 32.90
C LEU A 459 -19.54 22.11 34.27
N PRO A 460 -18.33 21.53 34.42
CA PRO A 460 -17.60 21.58 35.70
C PRO A 460 -17.18 23.00 36.10
N ASN A 461 -17.07 23.91 35.13
CA ASN A 461 -16.63 25.29 35.35
C ASN A 461 -17.73 26.33 35.13
N ILE A 462 -19.00 25.91 34.98
CA ILE A 462 -20.11 26.82 34.63
C ILE A 462 -20.25 27.98 35.63
N ASN A 463 -20.10 27.69 36.93
CA ASN A 463 -20.17 28.70 37.99
C ASN A 463 -18.97 29.66 38.00
N LYS A 464 -17.86 29.26 37.36
CA LYS A 464 -16.62 30.03 37.25
C LYS A 464 -16.47 30.69 35.89
N ILE A 465 -17.37 30.43 34.93
CA ILE A 465 -17.22 30.92 33.57
C ILE A 465 -17.26 32.44 33.49
N LYS A 466 -17.88 33.09 34.47
CA LYS A 466 -17.94 34.54 34.62
C LYS A 466 -16.66 35.15 35.25
N ALA A 467 -15.82 34.33 35.88
CA ALA A 467 -14.60 34.78 36.55
C ALA A 467 -13.42 34.81 35.56
N MET A 468 -13.20 35.97 34.92
CA MET A 468 -12.16 36.15 33.88
C MET A 468 -10.71 36.09 34.43
N GLN A 469 -10.54 36.08 35.74
CA GLN A 469 -9.23 35.94 36.39
C GLN A 469 -8.80 34.46 36.59
N SER A 470 -9.69 33.51 36.31
CA SER A 470 -9.41 32.08 36.48
C SER A 470 -8.64 31.53 35.28
N PHE A 471 -7.41 31.06 35.51
CA PHE A 471 -6.53 30.49 34.48
C PHE A 471 -7.15 29.31 33.70
N ASN A 472 -8.01 28.53 34.36
CA ASN A 472 -8.70 27.39 33.73
C ASN A 472 -10.10 27.75 33.21
N ASN A 473 -10.39 29.03 32.99
CA ASN A 473 -11.68 29.44 32.46
C ASN A 473 -11.79 29.04 30.97
N PRO A 474 -12.74 28.16 30.60
CA PRO A 474 -12.86 27.69 29.22
C PRO A 474 -13.15 28.84 28.24
N LEU A 475 -13.90 29.87 28.65
CA LEU A 475 -14.20 31.02 27.78
C LEU A 475 -12.96 31.87 27.49
N LEU A 476 -12.10 32.06 28.49
CA LEU A 476 -10.84 32.79 28.32
C LEU A 476 -9.89 32.05 27.37
N ILE A 477 -9.73 30.74 27.59
CA ILE A 477 -8.92 29.87 26.72
C ILE A 477 -9.41 29.93 25.26
N LEU A 478 -10.72 29.86 25.05
CA LEU A 478 -11.29 29.91 23.70
C LEU A 478 -11.05 31.27 23.03
N ALA A 479 -11.17 32.37 23.76
CA ALA A 479 -10.88 33.71 23.23
C ALA A 479 -9.40 33.87 22.82
N GLU A 480 -8.48 33.36 23.64
CA GLU A 480 -7.04 33.36 23.32
C GLU A 480 -6.74 32.55 22.05
N LEU A 481 -7.34 31.35 21.91
CA LEU A 481 -7.20 30.53 20.72
C LEU A 481 -7.77 31.21 19.47
N TYR A 482 -8.90 31.92 19.61
CA TYR A 482 -9.49 32.69 18.53
C TYR A 482 -8.55 33.80 18.04
N GLN A 483 -7.88 34.52 18.96
CA GLN A 483 -6.90 35.55 18.62
C GLN A 483 -5.69 34.96 17.88
N GLY A 484 -5.26 33.75 18.25
CA GLY A 484 -4.22 32.97 17.56
C GLY A 484 -4.61 32.50 16.15
N LYS A 485 -5.87 32.70 15.74
CA LYS A 485 -6.47 32.18 14.49
C LYS A 485 -6.44 30.65 14.39
N GLU A 486 -6.39 29.97 15.53
CA GLU A 486 -6.41 28.52 15.61
C GLU A 486 -7.86 28.02 15.56
N ALA A 487 -8.16 27.05 14.68
CA ALA A 487 -9.46 26.37 14.61
C ALA A 487 -10.70 27.30 14.66
N VAL A 488 -10.63 28.47 13.99
CA VAL A 488 -11.54 29.61 14.19
C VAL A 488 -13.03 29.24 14.19
N ILE A 489 -13.46 28.37 13.28
CA ILE A 489 -14.87 27.96 13.15
C ILE A 489 -15.32 27.17 14.39
N LEU A 490 -14.57 26.13 14.77
CA LEU A 490 -14.87 25.32 15.95
C LEU A 490 -14.79 26.18 17.22
N VAL A 491 -13.75 27.00 17.36
CA VAL A 491 -13.58 27.89 18.51
C VAL A 491 -14.75 28.86 18.64
N GLN A 492 -15.17 29.49 17.54
CA GLN A 492 -16.33 30.38 17.53
C GLN A 492 -17.60 29.66 18.01
N HIS A 493 -17.84 28.45 17.51
CA HIS A 493 -18.98 27.62 17.92
C HIS A 493 -18.95 27.28 19.42
N LEU A 494 -17.78 26.92 19.96
CA LEU A 494 -17.60 26.66 21.40
C LEU A 494 -17.78 27.92 22.27
N ILE A 495 -17.40 29.10 21.76
CA ILE A 495 -17.65 30.38 22.42
C ILE A 495 -19.15 30.68 22.48
N GLU A 496 -19.88 30.43 21.39
CA GLU A 496 -21.35 30.59 21.34
C GLU A 496 -22.03 29.74 22.42
N ILE A 497 -21.64 28.47 22.51
CA ILE A 497 -22.13 27.54 23.55
C ILE A 497 -21.88 28.08 24.97
N CYS A 498 -20.69 28.60 25.23
CA CYS A 498 -20.38 29.18 26.53
C CYS A 498 -21.24 30.42 26.81
N CYS A 499 -21.46 31.26 25.80
CA CYS A 499 -22.23 32.50 25.92
C CYS A 499 -23.72 32.24 26.13
N ASP A 500 -24.29 31.23 25.50
CA ASP A 500 -25.72 30.89 25.61
C ASP A 500 -26.13 30.53 27.05
N ALA A 501 -25.17 30.08 27.86
CA ALA A 501 -25.38 29.76 29.27
C ALA A 501 -25.07 30.93 30.23
N ILE A 502 -24.55 32.04 29.73
CA ILE A 502 -24.21 33.21 30.54
C ILE A 502 -25.41 34.15 30.59
N GLU A 503 -26.03 34.23 31.76
CA GLU A 503 -27.00 35.28 32.07
C GLU A 503 -26.34 36.37 32.91
N ILE A 504 -26.31 37.61 32.43
CA ILE A 504 -25.81 38.75 33.20
C ILE A 504 -27.00 39.45 33.86
N GLY A 505 -27.10 39.41 35.19
CA GLY A 505 -28.17 40.08 35.93
C GLY A 505 -28.16 41.60 35.76
N HIS A 506 -29.22 42.32 36.17
CA HIS A 506 -29.18 43.79 36.18
C HIS A 506 -28.18 44.32 37.21
N ASP A 507 -28.20 43.76 38.41
CA ASP A 507 -27.28 44.14 39.49
C ASP A 507 -25.83 43.79 39.15
N GLU A 508 -25.61 42.63 38.53
CA GLU A 508 -24.29 42.22 38.05
C GLU A 508 -23.76 43.15 36.95
N LEU A 509 -24.62 43.54 35.99
CA LEU A 509 -24.27 44.51 34.97
C LEU A 509 -23.90 45.86 35.60
N LEU A 510 -24.68 46.33 36.59
CA LEU A 510 -24.39 47.55 37.33
C LEU A 510 -23.10 47.43 38.15
N GLU A 511 -22.82 46.29 38.78
CA GLU A 511 -21.57 46.06 39.49
C GLU A 511 -20.38 46.19 38.52
N HIS A 512 -20.43 45.50 37.38
CA HIS A 512 -19.36 45.49 36.39
C HIS A 512 -19.09 46.86 35.76
N ILE A 513 -20.10 47.71 35.61
CA ILE A 513 -19.93 49.01 34.96
C ILE A 513 -19.78 50.16 35.97
N LEU A 514 -20.46 50.14 37.11
CA LEU A 514 -20.56 51.29 38.02
C LEU A 514 -19.89 51.08 39.38
N GLU A 515 -19.81 49.86 39.89
CA GLU A 515 -19.23 49.65 41.23
C GLU A 515 -17.76 49.26 41.12
N ARG A 516 -17.43 48.41 40.14
CA ARG A 516 -16.10 47.83 39.93
C ARG A 516 -15.73 47.70 38.44
N PRO A 517 -15.74 48.80 37.65
CA PRO A 517 -15.30 48.74 36.27
C PRO A 517 -13.82 48.35 36.17
N SER A 518 -13.57 47.21 35.53
CA SER A 518 -12.23 46.70 35.28
C SER A 518 -12.18 45.80 34.04
N LYS A 519 -10.98 45.65 33.47
CA LYS A 519 -10.73 44.71 32.36
C LYS A 519 -11.02 43.25 32.70
N ASP A 520 -11.03 42.91 33.99
CA ASP A 520 -11.23 41.55 34.48
C ASP A 520 -12.71 41.21 34.68
N THR A 521 -13.63 42.13 34.37
CA THR A 521 -15.08 41.85 34.39
C THR A 521 -15.50 41.12 33.11
N LEU A 522 -16.46 40.20 33.25
CA LEU A 522 -17.06 39.51 32.11
C LEU A 522 -17.68 40.49 31.10
N THR A 523 -18.33 41.56 31.58
CA THR A 523 -18.92 42.59 30.73
C THR A 523 -17.87 43.29 29.88
N TYR A 524 -16.73 43.69 30.46
CA TYR A 524 -15.66 44.30 29.70
C TYR A 524 -15.09 43.32 28.67
N PHE A 525 -14.79 42.08 29.11
CA PHE A 525 -14.26 41.05 28.24
C PHE A 525 -15.13 40.82 26.99
N ILE A 526 -16.44 40.61 27.16
CA ILE A 526 -17.39 40.39 26.04
C ILE A 526 -17.49 41.62 25.12
N LEU A 527 -17.42 42.83 25.68
CA LEU A 527 -17.58 44.05 24.87
C LEU A 527 -16.41 44.29 23.93
N PHE A 528 -15.19 44.00 24.38
CA PHE A 528 -13.95 44.41 23.71
C PHE A 528 -13.21 43.28 22.99
N GLU A 529 -13.45 42.02 23.32
CA GLU A 529 -12.81 40.90 22.64
C GLU A 529 -13.43 40.60 21.27
N ASN A 530 -12.57 40.40 20.26
CA ASN A 530 -12.99 40.29 18.86
C ASN A 530 -13.89 39.09 18.57
N CYS A 531 -13.70 37.98 19.29
CA CYS A 531 -14.51 36.77 19.13
C CYS A 531 -15.99 36.96 19.48
N PHE A 532 -16.32 38.01 20.24
CA PHE A 532 -17.71 38.29 20.63
C PHE A 532 -18.45 39.24 19.69
N ILE A 533 -17.80 39.75 18.63
CA ILE A 533 -18.38 40.80 17.79
C ILE A 533 -19.75 40.42 17.22
N LYS A 534 -19.92 39.15 16.85
CA LYS A 534 -21.15 38.61 16.25
C LYS A 534 -22.04 37.84 17.25
N ILE A 535 -21.64 37.76 18.51
CA ILE A 535 -22.35 36.99 19.54
C ILE A 535 -23.55 37.79 20.07
N SER A 536 -24.70 37.13 20.20
CA SER A 536 -25.96 37.71 20.69
C SER A 536 -25.84 38.33 22.09
N LEU A 537 -25.06 37.71 22.98
CA LEU A 537 -24.82 38.21 24.34
C LEU A 537 -24.18 39.60 24.35
N ARG A 538 -23.22 39.88 23.46
CA ARG A 538 -22.60 41.22 23.34
C ARG A 538 -23.63 42.27 22.95
N GLN A 539 -24.48 41.93 21.99
CA GLN A 539 -25.57 42.77 21.51
C GLN A 539 -26.57 43.08 22.64
N ASN A 540 -26.96 42.07 23.42
CA ASN A 540 -27.83 42.24 24.58
C ASN A 540 -27.23 43.18 25.64
N ILE A 541 -25.95 43.02 25.98
CA ILE A 541 -25.24 43.92 26.89
C ILE A 541 -25.30 45.37 26.37
N LEU A 542 -24.97 45.59 25.10
CA LEU A 542 -24.99 46.92 24.48
C LEU A 542 -26.38 47.56 24.52
N ASP A 543 -27.43 46.81 24.22
CA ASP A 543 -28.82 47.29 24.26
C ASP A 543 -29.25 47.65 25.69
N ARG A 544 -28.89 46.83 26.68
CA ARG A 544 -29.20 47.10 28.09
C ARG A 544 -28.45 48.33 28.62
N LEU A 545 -27.18 48.51 28.24
CA LEU A 545 -26.40 49.68 28.61
C LEU A 545 -26.95 50.96 27.94
N LYS A 546 -27.35 50.88 26.66
CA LYS A 546 -28.02 51.98 25.97
C LYS A 546 -29.32 52.38 26.67
N ASN A 547 -30.14 51.41 27.07
CA ASN A 547 -31.39 51.68 27.80
C ASN A 547 -31.12 52.29 29.18
N LEU A 548 -30.09 51.82 29.89
CA LEU A 548 -29.66 52.38 31.17
C LEU A 548 -29.22 53.85 31.02
N TRP A 549 -28.49 54.16 29.95
CA TRP A 549 -28.10 55.53 29.65
C TRP A 549 -29.31 56.45 29.41
N ASN A 550 -30.27 56.01 28.60
CA ASN A 550 -31.48 56.77 28.34
C ASN A 550 -32.26 57.04 29.64
N LEU A 551 -32.32 56.03 30.53
CA LEU A 551 -32.94 56.19 31.85
C LEU A 551 -32.24 57.27 32.69
N TRP A 552 -30.90 57.32 32.67
CA TRP A 552 -30.14 58.36 33.38
C TRP A 552 -30.33 59.75 32.79
N GLU A 553 -30.46 59.88 31.47
CA GLU A 553 -30.75 61.15 30.82
C GLU A 553 -32.16 61.66 31.18
N GLU A 554 -33.15 60.76 31.22
CA GLU A 554 -34.55 61.11 31.47
C GLU A 554 -34.87 61.35 32.94
N LYS A 555 -34.41 60.45 33.82
CA LYS A 555 -34.80 60.43 35.25
C LYS A 555 -33.69 60.95 36.18
N GLY A 556 -32.51 61.23 35.65
CA GLY A 556 -31.34 61.58 36.45
C GLY A 556 -30.65 60.36 37.06
N LEU A 557 -29.53 60.62 37.75
CA LEU A 557 -28.72 59.60 38.42
C LEU A 557 -29.16 59.46 39.88
N GLN A 558 -29.10 58.23 40.40
CA GLN A 558 -29.30 57.98 41.83
C GLN A 558 -28.09 58.46 42.63
N ALA A 559 -28.31 58.93 43.87
CA ALA A 559 -27.25 59.41 44.76
C ALA A 559 -26.08 58.39 44.90
N ARG A 560 -26.40 57.10 45.02
CA ARG A 560 -25.38 56.02 45.08
C ARG A 560 -24.49 55.97 43.83
N GLN A 561 -25.07 56.14 42.64
CA GLN A 561 -24.33 56.12 41.36
C GLN A 561 -23.38 57.32 41.25
N ILE A 562 -23.83 58.49 41.71
CA ILE A 562 -23.02 59.70 41.77
C ILE A 562 -21.86 59.54 42.76
N ILE A 563 -22.12 58.95 43.92
CA ILE A 563 -21.09 58.70 44.95
C ILE A 563 -20.01 57.74 44.42
N HIS A 564 -20.40 56.63 43.79
CA HIS A 564 -19.45 55.69 43.19
C HIS A 564 -18.56 56.38 42.15
N TRP A 565 -19.14 57.17 41.25
CA TRP A 565 -18.39 57.94 40.25
C TRP A 565 -17.32 58.86 40.85
N GLN A 566 -17.67 59.60 41.91
CA GLN A 566 -16.71 60.49 42.60
C GLN A 566 -15.55 59.71 43.24
N MET A 567 -15.82 58.49 43.70
CA MET A 567 -14.83 57.62 44.36
C MET A 567 -14.01 56.75 43.39
N PHE A 568 -14.25 56.81 42.08
CA PHE A 568 -13.48 56.02 41.12
C PHE A 568 -11.99 56.36 41.13
N THR A 569 -11.19 55.30 41.16
CA THR A 569 -9.76 55.37 40.83
C THR A 569 -9.55 55.78 39.36
N PRO A 570 -8.36 56.28 38.97
CA PRO A 570 -8.05 56.59 37.57
C PRO A 570 -8.29 55.41 36.61
N SER A 571 -7.95 54.19 37.04
CA SER A 571 -8.16 52.96 36.27
C SER A 571 -9.64 52.64 36.06
N GLN A 572 -10.45 52.75 37.13
CA GLN A 572 -11.91 52.57 37.02
C GLN A 572 -12.56 53.61 36.11
N ARG A 573 -12.13 54.88 36.18
CA ARG A 573 -12.61 55.92 35.26
C ARG A 573 -12.29 55.58 33.82
N PHE A 574 -11.07 55.12 33.54
CA PHE A 574 -10.66 54.69 32.20
C PHE A 574 -11.59 53.61 31.64
N TYR A 575 -11.78 52.49 32.35
CA TYR A 575 -12.65 51.41 31.89
C TYR A 575 -14.12 51.83 31.77
N PHE A 576 -14.60 52.68 32.68
CA PHE A 576 -15.94 53.24 32.58
C PHE A 576 -16.13 54.05 31.29
N TYR A 577 -15.19 54.93 30.97
CA TYR A 577 -15.24 55.71 29.73
C TYR A 577 -15.17 54.82 28.50
N GLU A 578 -14.30 53.80 28.48
CA GLU A 578 -14.21 52.87 27.36
C GLU A 578 -15.54 52.17 27.10
N ILE A 579 -16.20 51.64 28.15
CA ILE A 579 -17.50 51.00 28.02
C ILE A 579 -18.51 51.97 27.38
N TRP A 580 -18.63 53.19 27.88
CA TRP A 580 -19.58 54.17 27.35
C TRP A 580 -19.21 54.69 25.96
N ASN A 581 -17.93 54.75 25.61
CA ASN A 581 -17.48 55.02 24.24
C ASN A 581 -17.97 53.91 23.30
N MET A 582 -17.83 52.64 23.68
CA MET A 582 -18.32 51.49 22.90
C MET A 582 -19.85 51.54 22.73
N VAL A 583 -20.60 51.80 23.80
CA VAL A 583 -22.07 51.95 23.72
C VAL A 583 -22.43 53.15 22.83
N GLY A 584 -21.66 54.24 22.88
CA GLY A 584 -21.85 55.41 22.03
C GLY A 584 -21.62 55.12 20.55
N ILE A 585 -20.56 54.37 20.21
CA ILE A 585 -20.30 53.87 18.85
C ILE A 585 -21.47 53.01 18.38
N TYR A 586 -21.90 52.05 19.19
CA TYR A 586 -23.03 51.17 18.91
C TYR A 586 -24.33 51.95 18.68
N ALA A 587 -24.64 52.93 19.55
CA ALA A 587 -25.84 53.75 19.47
C ALA A 587 -25.74 54.90 18.45
N LYS A 588 -24.58 55.09 17.80
CA LYS A 588 -24.27 56.25 16.94
C LYS A 588 -24.51 57.59 17.65
N LYS A 589 -24.17 57.68 18.93
CA LYS A 589 -24.36 58.86 19.79
C LYS A 589 -23.11 59.12 20.63
N THR A 590 -22.72 60.37 20.79
CA THR A 590 -21.62 60.74 21.70
C THR A 590 -22.15 60.95 23.11
N TYR A 591 -21.82 60.04 24.03
CA TYR A 591 -22.19 60.14 25.43
C TYR A 591 -21.19 61.00 26.21
N LYS A 592 -21.67 62.14 26.77
CA LYS A 592 -20.85 63.04 27.59
C LYS A 592 -20.93 62.64 29.06
N VAL A 593 -20.26 61.53 29.40
CA VAL A 593 -20.27 60.90 30.73
C VAL A 593 -19.94 61.87 31.86
N SER A 594 -18.80 62.57 31.81
CA SER A 594 -18.44 63.56 32.85
C SER A 594 -19.49 64.65 33.00
N LYS A 595 -20.00 65.19 31.89
CA LYS A 595 -21.00 66.26 31.91
C LYS A 595 -22.29 65.84 32.63
N LEU A 596 -22.75 64.60 32.42
CA LEU A 596 -23.97 64.10 33.06
C LEU A 596 -23.75 63.88 34.56
N PHE A 597 -22.68 63.16 34.93
CA PHE A 597 -22.40 62.83 36.32
C PHE A 597 -22.00 64.05 37.16
N ASP A 598 -21.19 64.96 36.62
CA ASP A 598 -20.75 66.16 37.34
C ASP A 598 -21.91 67.16 37.51
N LYS A 599 -22.79 67.30 36.51
CA LYS A 599 -24.01 68.12 36.63
C LYS A 599 -24.91 67.60 37.75
N GLN A 600 -25.18 66.30 37.76
CA GLN A 600 -26.03 65.66 38.78
C GLN A 600 -25.40 65.73 40.18
N TYR A 601 -24.07 65.63 40.29
CA TYR A 601 -23.37 65.85 41.56
C TYR A 601 -23.56 67.27 42.11
N GLN A 602 -23.45 68.30 41.26
CA GLN A 602 -23.68 69.68 41.66
C GLN A 602 -25.15 69.93 42.06
N GLU A 603 -26.11 69.29 41.38
CA GLU A 603 -27.53 69.34 41.74
C GLU A 603 -27.79 68.67 43.11
N MET A 604 -27.17 67.52 43.36
CA MET A 604 -27.24 66.83 44.66
C MET A 604 -26.66 67.68 45.80
N LEU A 605 -25.51 68.33 45.59
CA LEU A 605 -24.89 69.23 46.59
C LEU A 605 -25.77 70.45 46.91
N LYS A 606 -26.59 70.91 45.96
CA LYS A 606 -27.54 72.01 46.17
C LYS A 606 -28.79 71.59 46.95
N MET A 607 -29.16 70.32 46.95
CA MET A 607 -30.31 69.79 47.69
C MET A 607 -29.98 69.45 49.16
N ILE A 608 -28.69 69.27 49.47
CA ILE A 608 -28.20 68.97 50.83
C ILE A 608 -27.96 70.26 51.64
N LYS A 609 -27.80 71.40 50.96
CA LYS A 609 -27.71 72.74 51.56
C LYS A 609 -29.09 73.34 51.68
#